data_AF-A0A158A814-F1
#
_entry.id   AF-A0A158A814-F1
#
_cell.length_a   1.000
_cell.length_b   1.000
_cell.length_c   1.000
_cell.angle_alpha   90.00
_cell.angle_beta   90.00
_cell.angle_gamma   90.00
#
_symmetry.space_group_name_H-M   'P 1'
#
loop_
_entity.id
_entity.type
_entity.pdbx_description
1 polymer ?
#
loop_
_entity_poly.entity_id
_entity_poly.type
_entity_poly.pdbx_seq_one_letter_code
_entity_poly.pdbx_strand_id
1 'polypeptide(L)'
;MNSPSATNMFFRNTTDRLVLRLYATGSGLLLVLFAQLCMSNSQSLSGPETAVAGVGVAALAAGLLLRFNAMFRAFWSSSFGKLATVVYSALATVLAIRPAKNIVANALQLPPTDFPVTLGFWTVLCTPEIWLIGAAILVFICYVLFLCAVAIACLSTREPIDSILELIAHAMASRWTRPRRMVAARARFVVFAFLDTSRPPQWPYC
;
A
#
# COMPACT_ATOMS: atom_id res chain seq x y z
N MET A 1 -25.45 21.74 -11.84
CA MET A 1 -25.11 20.35 -12.21
C MET A 1 -24.02 20.41 -13.26
N ASN A 2 -22.76 20.22 -12.88
CA ASN A 2 -21.64 20.25 -13.82
C ASN A 2 -21.43 18.82 -14.34
N SER A 3 -21.77 18.58 -15.60
CA SER A 3 -21.42 17.34 -16.28
C SER A 3 -19.89 17.21 -16.28
N PRO A 4 -19.32 16.06 -15.89
CA PRO A 4 -17.88 15.86 -15.97
C PRO A 4 -17.47 15.94 -17.44
N SER A 5 -16.63 16.94 -17.76
CA SER A 5 -16.09 17.16 -19.10
C SER A 5 -15.41 15.88 -19.63
N ALA A 6 -15.59 15.58 -20.91
CA ALA A 6 -15.09 14.36 -21.56
C ALA A 6 -13.57 14.14 -21.37
N THR A 7 -12.81 15.22 -21.19
CA THR A 7 -11.38 15.21 -20.84
C THR A 7 -11.10 14.54 -19.49
N ASN A 8 -11.93 14.76 -18.47
CA ASN A 8 -11.78 14.10 -17.17
C ASN A 8 -12.09 12.61 -17.23
N MET A 9 -12.95 12.18 -18.17
CA MET A 9 -13.30 10.77 -18.33
C MET A 9 -12.20 10.00 -19.09
N PHE A 10 -11.61 10.63 -20.12
CA PHE A 10 -10.50 10.04 -20.88
C PHE A 10 -9.23 9.89 -20.03
N PHE A 11 -8.82 10.94 -19.32
CA PHE A 11 -7.60 10.91 -18.49
C PHE A 11 -7.66 9.82 -17.41
N ARG A 12 -8.85 9.60 -16.86
CA ARG A 12 -9.14 8.65 -15.77
C ARG A 12 -9.09 7.19 -16.21
N ASN A 13 -9.70 6.87 -17.37
CA ASN A 13 -9.63 5.53 -17.96
C ASN A 13 -8.18 5.12 -18.28
N THR A 14 -7.35 6.06 -18.71
CA THR A 14 -5.93 5.82 -18.96
C THR A 14 -5.16 5.56 -17.67
N THR A 15 -5.49 6.26 -16.58
CA THR A 15 -4.84 6.06 -15.28
C THR A 15 -5.15 4.69 -14.70
N ASP A 16 -6.41 4.24 -14.75
CA ASP A 16 -6.81 2.92 -14.22
C ASP A 16 -6.14 1.76 -14.96
N ARG A 17 -6.01 1.86 -16.29
CA ARG A 17 -5.27 0.87 -17.09
C ARG A 17 -3.77 0.84 -16.78
N LEU A 18 -3.16 2.01 -16.55
CA LEU A 18 -1.75 2.11 -16.17
C LEU A 18 -1.50 1.55 -14.77
N VAL A 19 -2.38 1.85 -13.81
CA VAL A 19 -2.30 1.33 -12.44
C VAL A 19 -2.39 -0.19 -12.45
N LEU A 20 -3.36 -0.77 -13.15
CA LEU A 20 -3.49 -2.23 -13.26
C LEU A 20 -2.24 -2.88 -13.86
N ARG A 21 -1.68 -2.28 -14.93
CA ARG A 21 -0.45 -2.77 -15.57
C ARG A 21 0.74 -2.69 -14.61
N LEU A 22 0.92 -1.57 -13.91
CA LEU A 22 2.00 -1.38 -12.93
C LEU A 22 1.92 -2.40 -11.78
N TYR A 23 0.71 -2.67 -11.28
CA TYR A 23 0.51 -3.70 -10.26
C TYR A 23 0.80 -5.11 -10.78
N ALA A 24 0.33 -5.46 -11.97
CA ALA A 24 0.56 -6.77 -12.57
C ALA A 24 2.05 -6.99 -12.86
N THR A 25 2.75 -6.00 -13.41
CA THR A 25 4.18 -6.10 -13.71
C THR A 25 5.02 -6.13 -12.43
N GLY A 26 4.69 -5.27 -11.45
CA GLY A 26 5.43 -5.19 -10.20
C GLY A 26 5.25 -6.42 -9.30
N SER A 27 4.02 -6.94 -9.19
CA SER A 27 3.75 -8.18 -8.46
C SER A 27 4.37 -9.39 -9.16
N GLY A 28 4.31 -9.44 -10.50
CA GLY A 28 4.96 -10.50 -11.29
C GLY A 28 6.48 -10.51 -11.07
N LEU A 29 7.14 -9.37 -11.13
CA LEU A 29 8.59 -9.24 -10.88
C LEU A 29 8.98 -9.69 -9.47
N LEU A 30 8.21 -9.29 -8.45
CA LEU A 30 8.48 -9.71 -7.06
C LEU A 30 8.24 -11.21 -6.84
N LEU A 31 7.24 -11.80 -7.48
CA LEU A 31 7.00 -13.26 -7.40
C LEU A 31 8.12 -14.05 -8.06
N VAL A 32 8.63 -13.58 -9.21
CA VAL A 32 9.78 -14.19 -9.88
C VAL A 32 11.02 -14.11 -8.98
N LEU A 33 11.28 -12.95 -8.38
CA LEU A 33 12.41 -12.77 -7.45
C LEU A 33 12.27 -13.65 -6.21
N PHE A 34 11.07 -13.75 -5.64
CA PHE A 34 10.79 -14.60 -4.49
C PHE A 34 10.98 -16.10 -4.83
N ALA A 35 10.51 -16.53 -5.99
CA ALA A 35 10.72 -17.90 -6.47
C ALA A 35 12.22 -18.21 -6.66
N GLN A 36 12.99 -17.26 -7.21
CA GLN A 36 14.45 -17.38 -7.33
C GLN A 36 15.14 -17.47 -5.96
N LEU A 37 14.74 -16.65 -4.99
CA LEU A 37 15.25 -16.70 -3.62
C LEU A 37 14.94 -18.04 -2.92
N CYS A 38 13.78 -18.63 -3.18
CA CYS A 38 13.43 -19.95 -2.65
C CYS A 38 14.22 -21.10 -3.29
N MET A 39 14.68 -20.94 -4.54
CA MET A 39 15.47 -21.95 -5.25
C MET A 39 16.98 -21.77 -5.08
N SER A 40 17.44 -20.56 -4.76
CA SER A 40 18.86 -20.25 -4.53
C SER A 40 19.27 -20.65 -3.12
N ASN A 41 20.23 -21.56 -3.01
CA ASN A 41 20.80 -21.97 -1.71
C ASN A 41 21.80 -20.94 -1.14
N SER A 42 22.12 -19.89 -1.91
CA SER A 42 23.01 -18.79 -1.52
C SER A 42 22.21 -17.51 -1.26
N GLN A 43 22.19 -17.05 0.00
CA GLN A 43 21.50 -15.82 0.45
C GLN A 43 22.14 -14.51 -0.05
N SER A 44 23.11 -14.58 -0.97
CA SER A 44 23.77 -13.39 -1.52
C SER A 44 23.03 -12.96 -2.78
N LEU A 45 22.24 -11.89 -2.67
CA LEU A 45 21.64 -11.24 -3.84
C LEU A 45 22.76 -10.67 -4.71
N SER A 46 22.83 -11.13 -5.95
CA SER A 46 23.75 -10.58 -6.93
C SER A 46 23.30 -9.15 -7.33
N GLY A 47 24.24 -8.30 -7.74
CA GLY A 47 23.94 -6.92 -8.20
C GLY A 47 22.79 -6.78 -9.21
N PRO A 48 22.59 -7.68 -10.19
CA PRO A 48 21.44 -7.59 -11.09
C PRO A 48 20.10 -7.94 -10.42
N GLU A 49 20.08 -8.85 -9.44
CA GLU A 49 18.84 -9.22 -8.73
C GLU A 49 18.31 -8.06 -7.87
N THR A 50 19.20 -7.27 -7.26
CA THR A 50 18.82 -6.07 -6.51
C THR A 50 18.25 -4.98 -7.42
N ALA A 51 18.75 -4.86 -8.65
CA ALA A 51 18.21 -3.93 -9.65
C ALA A 51 16.80 -4.33 -10.10
N VAL A 52 16.58 -5.62 -10.39
CA VAL A 52 15.25 -6.15 -10.76
C VAL A 52 14.25 -5.98 -9.61
N ALA A 53 14.69 -6.28 -8.38
CA ALA A 53 13.88 -6.04 -7.18
C ALA A 53 13.52 -4.55 -7.04
N GLY A 54 14.50 -3.65 -7.20
CA GLY A 54 14.30 -2.21 -7.14
C GLY A 54 13.28 -1.71 -8.15
N VAL A 55 13.35 -2.19 -9.41
CA VAL A 55 12.37 -1.84 -10.45
C VAL A 55 10.97 -2.36 -10.11
N GLY A 56 10.86 -3.60 -9.61
CA GLY A 56 9.59 -4.17 -9.16
C GLY A 56 8.95 -3.38 -8.02
N VAL A 57 9.75 -3.02 -7.00
CA VAL A 57 9.30 -2.19 -5.87
C VAL A 57 8.91 -0.80 -6.35
N ALA A 58 9.69 -0.17 -7.22
CA ALA A 58 9.39 1.16 -7.75
C ALA A 58 8.07 1.17 -8.56
N ALA A 59 7.84 0.15 -9.40
CA ALA A 59 6.61 0.02 -10.16
C ALA A 59 5.39 -0.16 -9.25
N LEU A 60 5.51 -0.95 -8.18
CA LEU A 60 4.44 -1.12 -7.18
C LEU A 60 4.18 0.16 -6.39
N ALA A 61 5.24 0.82 -5.93
CA ALA A 61 5.14 2.09 -5.21
C ALA A 61 4.45 3.16 -6.07
N ALA A 62 4.82 3.26 -7.34
CA ALA A 62 4.20 4.17 -8.29
C ALA A 62 2.70 3.83 -8.52
N GLY A 63 2.36 2.55 -8.71
CA GLY A 63 0.97 2.10 -8.84
C GLY A 63 0.13 2.43 -7.60
N LEU A 64 0.70 2.23 -6.42
CA LEU A 64 0.03 2.52 -5.13
C LEU A 64 -0.13 4.02 -4.88
N LEU A 65 0.89 4.81 -5.18
CA LEU A 65 0.82 6.27 -5.09
C LEU A 65 -0.25 6.83 -6.02
N LEU A 66 -0.34 6.34 -7.27
CA LEU A 66 -1.37 6.78 -8.21
C LEU A 66 -2.78 6.40 -7.74
N ARG A 67 -2.96 5.19 -7.21
CA ARG A 67 -4.26 4.69 -6.71
C ARG A 67 -4.74 5.48 -5.50
N PHE A 68 -3.85 5.72 -4.54
CA PHE A 68 -4.20 6.38 -3.28
C PHE A 68 -3.95 7.90 -3.30
N ASN A 69 -3.52 8.49 -4.41
CA ASN A 69 -3.18 9.92 -4.52
C ASN A 69 -4.29 10.83 -3.97
N ALA A 70 -5.55 10.57 -4.35
CA ALA A 70 -6.68 11.35 -3.88
C ALA A 70 -6.88 11.23 -2.36
N MET A 71 -6.69 10.04 -1.81
CA MET A 71 -6.82 9.77 -0.37
C MET A 71 -5.67 10.40 0.41
N PHE A 72 -4.43 10.29 -0.10
CA PHE A 72 -3.26 10.94 0.47
C PHE A 72 -3.41 12.46 0.46
N ARG A 73 -3.86 13.06 -0.65
CA ARG A 73 -4.12 14.51 -0.71
C ARG A 73 -5.19 14.95 0.29
N ALA A 74 -6.29 14.20 0.39
CA ALA A 74 -7.33 14.50 1.37
C ALA A 74 -6.78 14.39 2.81
N PHE A 75 -6.03 13.34 3.11
CA PHE A 75 -5.42 13.14 4.42
C PHE A 75 -4.41 14.25 4.76
N TRP A 76 -3.57 14.64 3.79
CA TRP A 76 -2.59 15.72 3.96
C TRP A 76 -3.23 17.09 4.18
N SER A 77 -4.41 17.31 3.60
CA SER A 77 -5.18 18.54 3.82
C SER A 77 -5.83 18.61 5.21
N SER A 78 -6.05 17.47 5.86
CA SER A 78 -6.69 17.38 7.18
C SER A 78 -5.73 17.81 8.29
N SER A 79 -6.29 18.48 9.32
CA SER A 79 -5.56 18.82 10.56
C SER A 79 -4.96 17.60 11.24
N PHE A 80 -5.62 16.44 11.13
CA PHE A 80 -5.12 15.19 11.67
C PHE A 80 -3.88 14.68 10.92
N GLY A 81 -3.86 14.81 9.59
CA GLY A 81 -2.69 14.44 8.78
C GLY A 81 -1.49 15.32 9.10
N LYS A 82 -1.69 16.63 9.27
CA LYS A 82 -0.63 17.54 9.71
C LYS A 82 -0.08 17.15 11.08
N LEU A 83 -0.94 16.87 12.05
CA LEU A 83 -0.50 16.44 13.38
C LEU A 83 0.27 15.12 13.32
N ALA A 84 -0.22 14.14 12.54
CA ALA A 84 0.48 12.88 12.32
C ALA A 84 1.87 13.08 11.68
N THR A 85 2.01 14.00 10.70
CA THR A 85 3.32 14.31 10.10
C THR A 85 4.28 14.96 11.08
N VAL A 86 3.81 15.85 11.96
CA VAL A 86 4.66 16.48 12.98
C VAL A 86 5.13 15.46 14.01
N VAL A 87 4.21 14.62 14.50
CA VAL A 87 4.54 13.54 15.45
C VAL A 87 5.52 12.56 14.82
N TYR A 88 5.29 12.16 13.58
CA TYR A 88 6.17 11.24 12.86
C TYR A 88 7.57 11.86 12.63
N SER A 89 7.65 13.13 12.25
CA SER A 89 8.93 13.83 12.11
C SER A 89 9.69 13.92 13.43
N ALA A 90 9.00 14.21 14.54
CA ALA A 90 9.62 14.23 15.87
C ALA A 90 10.17 12.85 16.27
N LEU A 91 9.38 11.78 16.04
CA LEU A 91 9.82 10.41 16.28
C LEU A 91 11.01 10.03 15.38
N ALA A 92 10.99 10.43 14.10
CA ALA A 92 12.09 10.18 13.18
C ALA A 92 13.39 10.83 13.66
N THR A 93 13.33 12.07 14.16
CA THR A 93 14.51 12.75 14.74
C THR A 93 15.04 12.01 15.98
N VAL A 94 14.16 11.53 16.86
CA VAL A 94 14.58 10.74 18.04
C VAL A 94 15.24 9.43 17.62
N LEU A 95 14.69 8.74 16.63
CA LEU A 95 15.26 7.51 16.09
C LEU A 95 16.59 7.77 15.38
N ALA A 96 16.78 8.93 14.74
CA ALA A 96 18.00 9.34 14.05
C ALA A 96 19.21 9.51 14.97
N ILE A 97 18.97 9.74 16.27
CA ILE A 97 20.04 9.86 17.26
C ILE A 97 20.82 8.55 17.40
N ARG A 98 20.18 7.39 17.24
CA ARG A 98 20.84 6.08 17.38
C ARG A 98 21.88 5.82 16.29
N PRO A 99 21.55 5.86 14.98
CA PRO A 99 22.56 5.66 13.94
C PRO A 99 23.63 6.75 13.97
N ALA A 100 23.27 8.00 14.25
CA ALA A 100 24.25 9.08 14.39
C ALA A 100 25.26 8.81 15.51
N LYS A 101 24.80 8.35 16.69
CA LYS A 101 25.69 7.93 17.78
C LYS A 101 26.62 6.79 17.37
N ASN A 102 26.11 5.80 16.64
CA ASN A 102 26.92 4.68 16.18
C ASN A 102 28.00 5.13 15.18
N ILE A 103 27.66 6.01 14.24
CA ILE A 103 28.62 6.54 13.25
C ILE A 103 29.71 7.34 13.95
N VAL A 104 29.34 8.26 14.86
CA VAL A 104 30.29 9.12 15.58
C VAL A 104 31.18 8.29 16.51
N ALA A 105 30.60 7.35 17.28
CA ALA A 105 31.36 6.48 18.16
C ALA A 105 32.35 5.60 17.40
N ASN A 106 31.95 5.09 16.23
CA ASN A 106 32.83 4.25 15.40
C ASN A 106 33.95 5.06 14.73
N ALA A 107 33.68 6.30 14.33
CA ALA A 107 34.67 7.17 13.67
C ALA A 107 35.71 7.75 14.64
N LEU A 108 35.28 8.16 15.84
CA LEU A 108 36.14 8.85 16.81
C LEU A 108 36.69 7.93 17.90
N GLN A 109 36.18 6.69 18.00
CA GLN A 109 36.50 5.74 19.08
C GLN A 109 36.34 6.33 20.50
N LEU A 110 35.54 7.39 20.61
CA LEU A 110 35.31 8.20 21.81
C LEU A 110 33.81 8.23 22.10
N PRO A 111 33.42 8.47 23.37
CA PRO A 111 32.02 8.60 23.73
C PRO A 111 31.37 9.74 22.91
N PRO A 112 30.25 9.47 22.21
CA PRO A 112 29.67 10.42 21.26
C PRO A 112 29.02 11.65 21.94
N THR A 113 28.95 11.66 23.27
CA THR A 113 28.43 12.78 24.07
C THR A 113 29.35 14.00 24.09
N ASP A 114 30.64 13.82 23.80
CA ASP A 114 31.65 14.88 23.92
C ASP A 114 31.67 15.80 22.68
N PHE A 115 30.96 15.40 21.62
CA PHE A 115 30.90 16.13 20.35
C PHE A 115 29.45 16.43 19.94
N PRO A 116 28.75 17.35 20.64
CA PRO A 116 27.34 17.65 20.37
C PRO A 116 27.11 18.20 18.96
N VAL A 117 28.08 18.94 18.40
CA VAL A 117 27.96 19.55 17.07
C VAL A 117 28.03 18.50 15.95
N THR A 118 28.99 17.57 16.00
CA THR A 118 29.10 16.50 14.99
C THR A 118 27.95 15.51 15.11
N LEU A 119 27.53 15.17 16.33
CA LEU A 119 26.35 14.34 16.54
C LEU A 119 25.09 14.99 15.96
N GLY A 120 24.91 16.30 16.18
CA GLY A 120 23.82 17.10 15.62
C GLY A 120 23.81 17.12 14.08
N PHE A 121 24.98 17.22 13.47
CA PHE A 121 25.13 17.17 12.01
C PHE A 121 24.71 15.78 11.45
N TRP A 122 25.20 14.71 12.07
CA TRP A 122 24.86 13.34 11.66
C TRP A 122 23.40 12.99 11.90
N THR A 123 22.77 13.48 12.97
CA THR A 123 21.33 13.28 13.18
C THR A 123 20.49 13.93 12.10
N VAL A 124 20.84 15.15 11.67
CA VAL A 124 20.12 15.83 10.59
C VAL A 124 20.26 15.06 9.27
N LEU A 125 21.45 14.53 8.98
CA LEU A 125 21.70 13.68 7.80
C LEU A 125 20.93 12.35 7.83
N CYS A 126 20.83 11.69 8.99
CA CYS A 126 20.11 10.42 9.12
C CYS A 126 18.58 10.58 9.22
N THR A 127 18.08 11.78 9.51
CA THR A 127 16.63 12.06 9.62
C THR A 127 15.85 11.72 8.34
N PRO A 128 16.24 12.18 7.12
CA PRO A 128 15.53 11.82 5.90
C PRO A 128 15.56 10.32 5.59
N GLU A 129 16.64 9.62 5.94
CA GLU A 129 16.73 8.16 5.73
C GLU A 129 15.70 7.42 6.57
N ILE A 130 15.57 7.77 7.85
CA ILE A 130 14.57 7.15 8.75
C ILE A 130 13.15 7.49 8.30
N TRP A 131 12.95 8.69 7.78
CA TRP A 131 11.68 9.11 7.20
C TRP A 131 11.30 8.24 5.99
N LEU A 132 12.26 7.96 5.11
CA LEU A 132 12.08 7.05 3.98
C LEU A 132 11.80 5.61 4.43
N ILE A 133 12.53 5.12 5.44
CA ILE A 133 12.33 3.77 5.98
C ILE A 133 10.91 3.62 6.54
N GLY A 134 10.46 4.54 7.38
CA GLY A 134 9.12 4.42 7.96
C GLY A 134 8.01 4.67 6.93
N ALA A 135 8.22 5.54 5.93
CA ALA A 135 7.31 5.66 4.79
C ALA A 135 7.22 4.35 4.00
N ALA A 136 8.36 3.68 3.76
CA ALA A 136 8.40 2.39 3.07
C ALA A 136 7.66 1.30 3.86
N ILE A 137 7.85 1.24 5.19
CA ILE A 137 7.13 0.31 6.07
C ILE A 137 5.62 0.58 6.00
N LEU A 138 5.19 1.83 6.06
CA LEU A 138 3.78 2.19 5.98
C LEU A 138 3.16 1.75 4.63
N VAL A 139 3.83 2.05 3.53
CA VAL A 139 3.41 1.61 2.18
C VAL A 139 3.33 0.10 2.09
N PHE A 140 4.31 -0.61 2.66
CA PHE A 140 4.32 -2.07 2.71
C PHE A 140 3.13 -2.63 3.50
N ILE A 141 2.83 -2.08 4.67
CA ILE A 141 1.66 -2.49 5.47
C ILE A 141 0.37 -2.26 4.68
N CYS A 142 0.20 -1.08 4.08
CA CYS A 142 -0.96 -0.79 3.23
C CYS A 142 -1.09 -1.77 2.07
N TYR A 143 0.03 -2.13 1.44
CA TYR A 143 0.07 -3.09 0.35
C TYR A 143 -0.30 -4.50 0.79
N VAL A 144 0.24 -4.98 1.92
CA VAL A 144 -0.11 -6.30 2.48
C VAL A 144 -1.60 -6.34 2.83
N LEU A 145 -2.14 -5.31 3.48
CA LEU A 145 -3.58 -5.22 3.78
C LEU A 145 -4.43 -5.24 2.51
N PHE A 146 -3.99 -4.53 1.46
CA PHE A 146 -4.64 -4.56 0.16
C PHE A 146 -4.63 -5.97 -0.45
N LEU A 147 -3.48 -6.65 -0.48
CA LEU A 147 -3.38 -8.02 -0.97
C LEU A 147 -4.23 -9.00 -0.15
N CYS A 148 -4.29 -8.84 1.18
CA CYS A 148 -5.17 -9.64 2.03
C CYS A 148 -6.64 -9.41 1.66
N ALA A 149 -7.06 -8.15 1.47
CA ALA A 149 -8.42 -7.84 1.03
C ALA A 149 -8.72 -8.46 -0.34
N VAL A 150 -7.74 -8.47 -1.25
CA VAL A 150 -7.85 -9.11 -2.56
C VAL A 150 -7.98 -10.62 -2.45
N ALA A 151 -7.11 -11.25 -1.65
CA ALA A 151 -7.15 -12.69 -1.44
C ALA A 151 -8.49 -13.12 -0.85
N ILE A 152 -9.01 -12.38 0.14
CA ILE A 152 -10.33 -12.63 0.74
C ILE A 152 -11.45 -12.46 -0.30
N ALA A 153 -11.40 -11.42 -1.13
CA ALA A 153 -12.36 -11.20 -2.19
C ALA A 153 -12.36 -12.35 -3.22
N CYS A 154 -11.17 -12.74 -3.71
CA CYS A 154 -11.00 -13.83 -4.67
C CYS A 154 -11.39 -15.20 -4.10
N LEU A 155 -11.04 -15.46 -2.83
CA LEU A 155 -11.48 -16.66 -2.12
C LEU A 155 -13.00 -16.68 -1.97
N SER A 156 -13.61 -15.55 -1.62
CA SER A 156 -15.08 -15.43 -1.50
C SER A 156 -15.81 -15.63 -2.83
N THR A 157 -15.17 -15.43 -3.98
CA THR A 157 -15.77 -15.62 -5.31
C THR A 157 -15.52 -17.00 -5.91
N ARG A 158 -14.87 -17.93 -5.19
CA ARG A 158 -14.72 -19.32 -5.64
C ARG A 158 -16.00 -20.12 -5.37
N GLU A 159 -16.42 -20.86 -6.39
CA GLU A 159 -17.60 -21.74 -6.45
C GLU A 159 -17.95 -22.54 -5.18
N PRO A 160 -17.03 -23.15 -4.40
CA PRO A 160 -17.41 -23.90 -3.19
C PRO A 160 -18.10 -23.05 -2.13
N ILE A 161 -17.77 -21.76 -2.01
CA ILE A 161 -18.41 -20.87 -1.03
C ILE A 161 -19.80 -20.48 -1.52
N ASP A 162 -19.97 -20.24 -2.83
CA ASP A 162 -21.27 -19.98 -3.43
C ASP A 162 -22.18 -21.21 -3.34
N SER A 163 -21.65 -22.43 -3.54
CA SER A 163 -22.40 -23.68 -3.33
C SER A 163 -22.82 -23.87 -1.87
N ILE A 164 -21.96 -23.56 -0.89
CA ILE A 164 -22.32 -23.61 0.54
C ILE A 164 -23.36 -22.54 0.88
N LEU A 165 -23.21 -21.32 0.35
CA LEU A 165 -24.18 -20.24 0.52
C LEU A 165 -25.53 -20.56 -0.15
N GLU A 166 -25.52 -21.20 -1.31
CA GLU A 166 -26.72 -21.68 -1.99
C GLU A 166 -27.38 -22.84 -1.25
N LEU A 167 -26.61 -23.77 -0.67
CA LEU A 167 -27.11 -24.83 0.19
C LEU A 167 -27.78 -24.26 1.44
N ILE A 168 -27.12 -23.29 2.09
CA ILE A 168 -27.65 -22.58 3.26
C ILE A 168 -28.89 -21.76 2.88
N ALA A 169 -28.90 -21.14 1.69
CA ALA A 169 -30.04 -20.38 1.20
C ALA A 169 -31.24 -21.26 0.80
N HIS A 170 -31.01 -22.50 0.36
CA HIS A 170 -32.07 -23.49 0.13
C HIS A 170 -32.56 -24.12 1.44
N ALA A 171 -31.68 -24.29 2.42
CA ALA A 171 -32.04 -24.79 3.75
C ALA A 171 -32.78 -23.75 4.60
N MET A 172 -32.54 -22.45 4.39
CA MET A 172 -33.29 -21.37 5.04
C MET A 172 -34.57 -21.04 4.25
N ALA A 173 -35.72 -21.16 4.90
CA ALA A 173 -37.04 -20.94 4.33
C ALA A 173 -37.16 -19.66 3.48
N SER A 174 -37.89 -19.79 2.36
CA SER A 174 -38.04 -18.89 1.19
C SER A 174 -38.39 -17.40 1.43
N ARG A 175 -38.46 -16.94 2.68
CA ARG A 175 -38.77 -15.54 3.04
C ARG A 175 -37.55 -14.66 3.28
N TRP A 176 -36.33 -15.20 3.33
CA TRP A 176 -35.13 -14.39 3.55
C TRP A 176 -34.51 -13.89 2.25
N THR A 177 -34.89 -12.68 1.84
CA THR A 177 -34.28 -11.92 0.74
C THR A 177 -32.90 -11.33 1.08
N ARG A 178 -32.48 -11.40 2.35
CA ARG A 178 -31.20 -10.88 2.87
C ARG A 178 -29.94 -11.58 2.32
N PRO A 179 -29.84 -12.92 2.26
CA PRO A 179 -28.65 -13.61 1.72
C PRO A 179 -28.40 -13.28 0.23
N ARG A 180 -29.44 -13.24 -0.62
CA ARG A 180 -29.31 -12.78 -2.02
C ARG A 180 -28.78 -11.35 -2.11
N ARG A 181 -29.21 -10.45 -1.22
CA ARG A 181 -28.66 -9.08 -1.13
C ARG A 181 -27.21 -9.06 -0.66
N MET A 182 -26.80 -9.96 0.22
CA MET A 182 -25.40 -10.07 0.67
C MET A 182 -24.48 -10.58 -0.45
N VAL A 183 -24.90 -11.58 -1.23
CA VAL A 183 -24.13 -12.06 -2.39
C VAL A 183 -24.02 -10.97 -3.47
N ALA A 184 -25.12 -10.29 -3.78
CA ALA A 184 -25.10 -9.14 -4.68
C ALA A 184 -24.26 -7.96 -4.14
N ALA A 185 -24.27 -7.73 -2.82
CA ALA A 185 -23.44 -6.72 -2.17
C ALA A 185 -21.96 -7.09 -2.18
N ARG A 186 -21.61 -8.38 -2.09
CA ARG A 186 -20.22 -8.89 -2.21
C ARG A 186 -19.69 -8.66 -3.62
N ALA A 187 -20.43 -9.06 -4.65
CA ALA A 187 -20.06 -8.80 -6.04
C ALA A 187 -19.91 -7.29 -6.30
N ARG A 188 -20.81 -6.47 -5.74
CA ARG A 188 -20.69 -5.01 -5.80
C ARG A 188 -19.49 -4.47 -5.03
N PHE A 189 -19.14 -5.02 -3.87
CA PHE A 189 -17.97 -4.59 -3.10
C PHE A 189 -16.66 -4.97 -3.82
N VAL A 190 -16.60 -6.13 -4.45
CA VAL A 190 -15.46 -6.51 -5.30
C VAL A 190 -15.40 -5.61 -6.53
N VAL A 191 -16.51 -5.37 -7.22
CA VAL A 191 -16.54 -4.42 -8.34
C VAL A 191 -16.21 -2.99 -7.89
N PHE A 192 -16.63 -2.54 -6.71
CA PHE A 192 -16.35 -1.19 -6.21
C PHE A 192 -14.91 -1.04 -5.70
N ALA A 193 -14.39 -2.05 -5.01
CA ALA A 193 -13.00 -2.06 -4.54
C ALA A 193 -11.99 -2.20 -5.69
N PHE A 194 -12.35 -2.95 -6.75
CA PHE A 194 -11.45 -3.26 -7.86
C PHE A 194 -11.69 -2.43 -9.12
N LEU A 195 -12.94 -2.30 -9.57
CA LEU A 195 -13.32 -1.63 -10.83
C LEU A 195 -13.80 -0.18 -10.66
N ASP A 196 -14.31 0.22 -9.49
CA ASP A 196 -14.93 1.54 -9.33
C ASP A 196 -14.71 2.17 -7.95
N THR A 197 -13.47 2.57 -7.64
CA THR A 197 -13.23 3.55 -6.56
C THR A 197 -13.65 4.97 -6.97
N SER A 198 -14.32 5.13 -8.11
CA SER A 198 -14.45 6.40 -8.81
C SER A 198 -15.82 7.07 -8.79
N ARG A 199 -16.87 6.41 -8.30
CA ARG A 199 -18.17 7.06 -8.08
C ARG A 199 -18.52 7.09 -6.59
N PRO A 200 -18.86 8.25 -6.00
CA PRO A 200 -19.60 8.24 -4.75
C PRO A 200 -20.90 7.45 -4.97
N PRO A 201 -21.38 6.67 -3.99
CA PRO A 201 -22.63 5.93 -4.14
C PRO A 201 -23.75 6.91 -4.43
N GLN A 202 -24.21 6.98 -5.68
CA GLN A 202 -25.48 7.58 -6.01
C GLN A 202 -26.54 6.56 -5.62
N TRP A 203 -27.01 6.66 -4.38
CA TRP A 203 -28.16 5.93 -3.89
C TRP A 203 -29.37 6.33 -4.73
N PRO A 204 -29.99 5.43 -5.50
CA PRO A 204 -31.18 5.78 -6.26
C PRO A 204 -32.42 5.61 -5.38
N TYR A 205 -32.43 6.13 -4.14
CA TYR A 205 -33.61 6.17 -3.28
C TYR A 205 -33.45 7.26 -2.20
N CYS A 206 -33.87 8.48 -2.55
CA CYS A 206 -34.74 9.31 -1.71
C CYS A 206 -35.90 9.73 -2.62
#